data_AF-A0A1Y7VIQ0-F1
#
_entry.id   AF-A0A1Y7VIQ0-F1
#
_cell.length_a   1.000
_cell.length_b   1.000
_cell.length_c   1.000
_cell.angle_alpha   90.00
_cell.angle_beta   90.00
_cell.angle_gamma   90.00
#
_symmetry.space_group_name_H-M   'P 1'
#
loop_
_entity.id
_entity.type
_entity.pdbx_description
1 polymer ?
#
loop_
_entity_poly.entity_id
_entity_poly.type
_entity_poly.pdbx_seq_one_letter_code
_entity_poly.pdbx_strand_id
1 'polypeptide(L)'
;MQCDAKFDFITRKHHCRRCGKCFCDRCCSQKVPLRRMCFVDPVRQCADCALVSHREAEFYDKQLKVLLSGATFLVTFGDSEKPETMVCRLSNNQRCLVLDGDSHREIE
;
A
#
# COMPACT_ATOMS: atom_id res chain seq x y z
N MET A 1 15.40 -14.33 14.77
CA MET A 1 16.49 -15.00 14.04
C MET A 1 15.81 -16.03 13.15
N GLN A 2 15.76 -15.82 11.84
CA GLN A 2 14.94 -16.69 10.95
C GLN A 2 15.70 -17.97 10.52
N CYS A 3 17.00 -18.02 10.81
CA CYS A 3 17.83 -19.23 10.80
C CYS A 3 19.07 -19.01 11.70
N ASP A 4 19.80 -20.08 11.98
CA ASP A 4 21.05 -20.07 12.77
C ASP A 4 22.31 -19.93 11.90
N ALA A 5 22.16 -19.51 10.64
CA ALA A 5 23.29 -19.32 9.74
C ALA A 5 24.23 -18.23 10.28
N LYS A 6 25.49 -18.60 10.52
CA LYS A 6 26.54 -17.64 10.86
C LYS A 6 27.00 -16.94 9.59
N PHE A 7 27.17 -15.62 9.69
CA PHE A 7 27.70 -14.83 8.58
C PHE A 7 29.22 -14.93 8.53
N ASP A 8 29.74 -15.17 7.34
CA ASP A 8 31.17 -15.28 7.06
C ASP A 8 31.46 -14.76 5.63
N PHE A 9 32.65 -15.05 5.09
CA PHE A 9 33.04 -14.61 3.74
C PHE A 9 32.20 -15.24 2.62
N ILE A 10 31.59 -16.41 2.86
CA ILE A 10 30.75 -17.15 1.92
C ILE A 10 29.28 -16.75 2.13
N THR A 11 28.82 -16.76 3.38
CA THR A 11 27.46 -16.41 3.80
C THR A 11 27.38 -14.92 4.11
N ARG A 12 27.11 -14.13 3.08
CA ARG A 12 26.99 -12.68 3.20
C ARG A 12 25.69 -12.24 3.88
N LYS A 13 25.74 -11.04 4.47
CA LYS A 13 24.60 -10.37 5.12
C LYS A 13 23.71 -9.69 4.08
N HIS A 14 22.39 -9.83 4.23
CA HIS A 14 21.39 -9.18 3.38
C HIS A 14 20.30 -8.53 4.22
N HIS A 15 19.91 -7.29 3.87
CA HIS A 15 18.84 -6.58 4.57
C HIS A 15 17.51 -6.72 3.83
N CYS A 16 16.44 -7.00 4.58
CA CYS A 16 15.07 -6.83 4.10
C CYS A 16 14.74 -5.34 4.02
N ARG A 17 14.32 -4.84 2.85
CA ARG A 17 14.03 -3.41 2.67
C ARG A 17 12.76 -2.94 3.40
N ARG A 18 11.86 -3.86 3.77
CA ARG A 18 10.62 -3.52 4.50
C ARG A 18 10.84 -3.42 6.00
N CYS A 19 11.53 -4.38 6.62
CA CYS A 19 11.71 -4.42 8.08
C CYS A 19 13.13 -4.05 8.57
N GLY A 20 14.09 -3.83 7.67
CA GLY A 20 15.46 -3.43 8.00
C GLY A 20 16.35 -4.53 8.61
N LYS A 21 15.77 -5.67 9.02
CA LYS A 21 16.52 -6.78 9.64
C LYS A 21 17.50 -7.45 8.66
N CYS A 22 18.55 -8.04 9.21
CA CYS A 22 19.60 -8.76 8.48
C CYS A 22 19.33 -10.27 8.42
N PHE A 23 19.60 -10.89 7.27
CA PHE A 23 19.32 -12.28 6.92
C PHE A 23 20.41 -12.84 6.00
N CYS A 24 20.47 -14.17 5.87
CA CYS A 24 21.20 -14.82 4.77
C CYS A 24 20.40 -14.72 3.46
N ASP A 25 21.01 -15.09 2.33
CA ASP A 25 20.35 -15.02 1.02
C ASP A 25 19.06 -15.85 0.99
N ARG A 26 19.10 -17.08 1.52
CA ARG A 26 17.94 -17.99 1.55
C ARG A 26 16.73 -17.43 2.31
N CYS A 27 16.96 -16.80 3.46
CA CYS A 27 15.88 -16.22 4.27
C CYS A 27 15.35 -14.88 3.72
N CYS A 28 16.03 -14.32 2.72
CA CYS A 28 15.73 -12.99 2.18
C CYS A 28 15.96 -12.95 0.67
N SER A 29 15.49 -13.94 -0.07
CA SER A 29 15.80 -14.12 -1.51
C SER A 29 14.81 -13.43 -2.45
N GLN A 30 13.61 -13.11 -1.98
CA GLN A 30 12.54 -12.59 -2.83
C GLN A 30 12.72 -11.11 -3.12
N LYS A 31 12.41 -10.68 -4.35
CA LYS A 31 12.29 -9.27 -4.73
C LYS A 31 10.82 -8.94 -4.99
N VAL A 32 10.27 -8.01 -4.21
CA VAL A 32 8.83 -7.68 -4.24
C VAL A 32 8.66 -6.16 -4.30
N PRO A 33 7.68 -5.63 -5.06
CA PRO A 33 7.34 -4.20 -5.03
C PRO A 33 7.06 -3.68 -3.62
N LEU A 34 7.53 -2.47 -3.31
CA LEU A 34 7.32 -1.82 -2.02
C LEU A 34 6.96 -0.34 -2.21
N ARG A 35 5.83 -0.11 -2.89
CA ARG A 35 5.38 1.22 -3.34
C ARG A 35 5.25 2.24 -2.20
N ARG A 36 4.79 1.81 -1.02
CA ARG A 36 4.64 2.67 0.19
C ARG A 36 5.94 3.30 0.69
N MET A 37 7.08 2.71 0.37
CA MET A 37 8.40 3.25 0.72
C MET A 37 9.09 3.92 -0.49
N CYS A 38 8.32 4.26 -1.53
CA CYS A 38 8.79 4.97 -2.73
C CYS A 38 9.88 4.23 -3.52
N PHE A 39 9.98 2.90 -3.40
CA PHE A 39 10.81 2.10 -4.30
C PHE A 39 10.11 1.92 -5.65
N VAL A 40 10.82 2.25 -6.73
CA VAL A 40 10.34 2.06 -8.10
C VAL A 40 10.43 0.57 -8.48
N ASP A 41 11.60 -0.04 -8.26
CA ASP A 41 11.85 -1.44 -8.60
C ASP A 41 11.55 -2.40 -7.44
N PRO A 42 11.23 -3.68 -7.73
CA PRO A 42 11.10 -4.72 -6.70
C PRO A 42 12.37 -4.84 -5.84
N VAL A 43 12.19 -4.81 -4.53
CA VAL A 43 13.29 -4.81 -3.55
C VAL A 43 13.36 -6.10 -2.78
N ARG A 44 14.56 -6.44 -2.30
CA ARG A 44 14.82 -7.65 -1.52
C ARG A 44 14.05 -7.63 -0.19
N GLN A 45 13.30 -8.68 0.10
CA GLN A 45 12.55 -8.83 1.35
C GLN A 45 12.72 -10.21 1.97
N CYS A 46 12.57 -10.30 3.30
CA CYS A 46 12.42 -11.60 3.98
C CYS A 46 11.06 -12.22 3.66
N ALA A 47 10.93 -13.53 3.87
CA ALA A 47 9.71 -14.28 3.52
C ALA A 47 8.43 -13.66 4.14
N ASP A 48 8.46 -13.31 5.43
CA ASP A 48 7.30 -12.72 6.10
C ASP A 48 6.89 -11.38 5.50
N CYS A 49 7.88 -10.52 5.22
CA CYS A 49 7.61 -9.21 4.64
C CYS A 49 7.11 -9.31 3.21
N ALA A 50 7.68 -10.24 2.43
CA ALA A 50 7.27 -10.48 1.06
C ALA A 50 5.79 -10.91 0.97
N LEU A 51 5.33 -11.80 1.86
CA LEU A 51 3.91 -12.19 1.93
C LEU A 51 2.99 -10.98 2.14
N VAL A 52 3.36 -10.08 3.05
CA VAL A 52 2.58 -8.85 3.31
C VAL A 52 2.62 -7.92 2.10
N SER A 53 3.80 -7.69 1.51
CA SER A 53 3.94 -6.82 0.34
C SER A 53 3.22 -7.34 -0.90
N HIS A 54 3.10 -8.65 -1.09
CA HIS A 54 2.28 -9.22 -2.17
C HIS A 54 0.80 -8.90 -1.99
N ARG A 55 0.26 -9.04 -0.77
CA ARG A 55 -1.12 -8.67 -0.47
C ARG A 55 -1.36 -7.17 -0.65
N GLU A 56 -0.40 -6.33 -0.22
CA GLU A 56 -0.45 -4.89 -0.46
C GLU A 56 -0.45 -4.58 -1.96
N ALA A 57 0.39 -5.25 -2.75
CA ALA A 57 0.46 -5.06 -4.21
C ALA A 57 -0.88 -5.39 -4.89
N GLU A 58 -1.56 -6.47 -4.48
CA GLU A 58 -2.90 -6.77 -5.00
C GLU A 58 -3.91 -5.66 -4.74
N PHE A 59 -3.88 -5.04 -3.56
CA PHE A 59 -4.72 -3.87 -3.25
C PHE A 59 -4.37 -2.69 -4.17
N TYR A 60 -3.09 -2.37 -4.32
CA TYR A 60 -2.64 -1.27 -5.18
C TYR A 60 -3.01 -1.47 -6.65
N ASP A 61 -2.93 -2.70 -7.15
CA ASP A 61 -3.15 -2.98 -8.56
C ASP A 61 -4.65 -3.10 -8.90
N LYS A 62 -5.46 -3.64 -7.98
CA LYS A 62 -6.89 -3.91 -8.22
C LYS A 62 -7.82 -2.86 -7.62
N GLN A 63 -7.60 -2.44 -6.37
CA GLN A 63 -8.56 -1.62 -5.62
C GLN A 63 -8.27 -0.13 -5.72
N LEU A 64 -7.00 0.28 -5.69
CA LEU A 64 -6.65 1.70 -5.70
C LEU A 64 -7.21 2.42 -6.93
N LYS A 65 -7.12 1.81 -8.13
CA LYS A 65 -7.66 2.41 -9.35
C LYS A 65 -9.18 2.63 -9.27
N VAL A 66 -9.91 1.71 -8.66
CA VAL A 66 -11.36 1.81 -8.44
C VAL A 66 -11.66 2.96 -7.48
N LEU A 67 -10.93 3.03 -6.35
CA LEU A 67 -11.10 4.09 -5.36
C LEU A 67 -10.77 5.49 -5.93
N LEU A 68 -9.72 5.61 -6.77
CA LEU A 68 -9.36 6.86 -7.45
C LEU A 68 -10.37 7.26 -8.52
N SER A 69 -10.92 6.29 -9.26
CA SER A 69 -11.96 6.54 -10.26
C SER A 69 -13.24 7.07 -9.63
N GLY A 70 -13.54 6.65 -8.40
CA GLY A 70 -14.74 7.02 -7.69
C GLY A 70 -15.98 6.24 -8.11
N ALA A 71 -17.04 6.41 -7.32
CA ALA A 71 -18.37 5.91 -7.62
C ALA A 71 -19.42 6.91 -7.14
N THR A 72 -20.61 6.82 -7.72
CA THR A 72 -21.74 7.67 -7.35
C THR A 72 -22.43 7.12 -6.10
N PHE A 73 -22.66 7.99 -5.12
CA PHE A 73 -23.38 7.68 -3.89
C PHE A 73 -24.42 8.76 -3.59
N LEU A 74 -25.40 8.39 -2.77
CA LEU A 74 -26.31 9.34 -2.12
C LEU A 74 -25.73 9.70 -0.76
N VAL A 75 -25.38 10.97 -0.57
CA VAL A 75 -24.73 11.49 0.63
C VAL A 75 -25.72 12.36 1.39
N THR A 76 -25.89 12.09 2.68
CA THR A 76 -26.68 12.93 3.59
C THR A 76 -25.75 13.67 4.53
N PHE A 77 -25.80 14.99 4.49
CA PHE A 77 -25.11 15.85 5.46
C PHE A 77 -26.03 16.11 6.65
N GLY A 78 -25.47 16.26 7.86
CA GLY A 78 -26.25 16.34 9.10
C GLY A 78 -27.33 17.42 9.13
N ASP A 79 -27.17 18.48 8.34
CA ASP A 79 -28.12 19.60 8.26
C ASP A 79 -29.16 19.47 7.13
N SER A 80 -29.06 18.42 6.29
CA SER A 80 -29.93 18.21 5.13
C SER A 80 -30.80 16.98 5.27
N GLU A 81 -32.12 17.15 5.22
CA GLU A 81 -33.08 16.03 5.16
C GLU A 81 -33.07 15.31 3.81
N LYS A 82 -32.50 15.93 2.77
CA LYS A 82 -32.44 15.35 1.41
C LYS A 82 -31.04 14.86 1.09
N PRO A 83 -30.89 13.61 0.61
CA PRO A 83 -29.62 13.13 0.11
C PRO A 83 -29.24 13.83 -1.20
N GLU A 84 -27.96 14.15 -1.33
CA GLU A 84 -27.36 14.70 -2.55
C GLU A 84 -26.67 13.56 -3.31
N THR A 85 -26.79 13.54 -4.65
CA THR A 85 -26.04 12.59 -5.48
C THR A 85 -24.64 13.14 -5.70
N MET A 86 -23.62 12.42 -5.23
CA MET A 86 -22.22 12.85 -5.32
C MET A 86 -21.34 11.75 -5.87
N VAL A 87 -20.25 12.13 -6.54
CA VAL A 87 -19.15 11.22 -6.90
C VAL A 87 -18.14 11.23 -5.75
N CYS A 88 -18.00 10.09 -5.10
CA CYS A 88 -17.07 9.90 -3.99
C CYS A 88 -15.84 9.16 -4.51
N ARG A 89 -14.65 9.75 -4.34
CA ARG A 89 -13.38 9.18 -4.79
C ARG A 89 -12.26 9.47 -3.81
N LEU A 90 -11.20 8.69 -3.89
CA LEU A 90 -9.95 9.00 -3.19
C LEU A 90 -9.16 10.05 -3.99
N SER A 91 -8.49 10.97 -3.32
CA SER A 91 -7.58 11.92 -3.98
C SER A 91 -6.34 11.23 -4.55
N ASN A 92 -5.67 11.88 -5.51
CA ASN A 92 -4.51 11.32 -6.22
C ASN A 92 -3.37 10.90 -5.29
N ASN A 93 -3.16 11.65 -4.20
CA ASN A 93 -2.15 11.36 -3.19
C ASN A 93 -2.64 10.40 -2.09
N GLN A 94 -3.88 9.91 -2.19
CA GLN A 94 -4.52 8.97 -1.27
C GLN A 94 -4.67 9.49 0.16
N ARG A 95 -4.81 10.81 0.35
CA ARG A 95 -4.88 11.43 1.69
C ARG A 95 -6.24 11.96 2.10
N CYS A 96 -7.17 12.09 1.16
CA CYS A 96 -8.52 12.56 1.47
C CYS A 96 -9.55 11.85 0.57
N LEU A 97 -10.77 11.75 1.07
CA LEU A 97 -11.95 11.43 0.29
C LEU A 97 -12.53 12.71 -0.29
N VAL A 98 -12.71 12.74 -1.60
CA VAL A 98 -13.31 13.85 -2.33
C VAL A 98 -14.76 13.51 -2.63
N LEU A 99 -15.66 14.44 -2.34
CA LEU A 99 -17.07 14.38 -2.65
C LEU A 99 -17.39 15.50 -3.66
N ASP A 100 -17.65 15.09 -4.91
CA ASP A 100 -17.95 16.00 -6.02
C ASP A 100 -19.44 15.91 -6.38
N GLY A 101 -20.20 16.98 -6.13
CA GLY A 101 -21.62 17.12 -6.47
C GLY A 101 -21.93 18.55 -6.93
N ASP A 102 -22.98 19.16 -6.39
CA ASP A 102 -23.24 20.59 -6.57
C ASP A 102 -22.19 21.43 -5.81
N SER A 103 -21.62 20.85 -4.75
CA SER A 103 -20.48 21.39 -4.00
C SER A 103 -19.28 20.44 -4.06
N HIS A 104 -18.07 21.00 -3.97
CA HIS A 104 -16.83 20.25 -3.82
C HIS A 104 -16.43 20.20 -2.35
N ARG A 105 -16.21 19.00 -1.81
CA ARG A 105 -15.80 18.79 -0.41
C ARG A 105 -14.68 17.76 -0.32
N GLU A 106 -13.75 17.98 0.61
CA GLU A 106 -12.69 17.04 0.96
C GLU A 106 -12.81 16.64 2.43
N ILE A 107 -12.67 15.34 2.70
CA ILE A 107 -12.64 14.75 4.04
C ILE A 107 -11.24 14.15 4.23
N GLU A 108 -10.48 14.70 5.19
CA GLU A 108 -9.16 14.20 5.60
C GLU A 108 -9.21 12.88 6.37
#